data_AF-A0A957T2L6-F1
#
_entry.id   AF-A0A957T2L6-F1
#
_cell.length_a   1.000
_cell.length_b   1.000
_cell.length_c   1.000
_cell.angle_alpha   90.00
_cell.angle_beta   90.00
_cell.angle_gamma   90.00
#
_symmetry.space_group_name_H-M   'P 1'
#
loop_
_entity.id
_entity.type
_entity.pdbx_description
1 polymer ?
#
loop_
_entity_poly.entity_id
_entity_poly.type
_entity_poly.pdbx_seq_one_letter_code
_entity_poly.pdbx_strand_id
1 'polypeptide(L)'
;HQYSWLDYIMTFFSFVGLGTPGFLLALIIMFLAQSQLGLNVGGLFSNEYMLAPWSWGKFVDMLKHIWIPMLILAFGSTAGNIRITRANLLDELNKPYVETARAKGVQETRLIWKYPVRVALNPFFSTVGWALASLVSGTTLVAMVLSLQTTGPMLLRALTSQDMYLAGSFILLLSTLTVVGTLISDIALAIADPRIRVDK
;
A
#
# COMPACT_ATOMS: atom_id res chain seq x y z
N HIS A 1 -15.44 -18.36 -7.71
CA HIS A 1 -16.91 -18.21 -7.70
C HIS A 1 -17.29 -17.14 -6.69
N GLN A 2 -18.19 -16.21 -7.06
CA GLN A 2 -18.80 -15.31 -6.09
C GLN A 2 -19.46 -16.15 -4.99
N TYR A 3 -19.25 -15.75 -3.73
CA TYR A 3 -19.79 -16.44 -2.54
C TYR A 3 -19.23 -17.85 -2.32
N SER A 4 -18.04 -18.16 -2.85
CA SER A 4 -17.32 -19.38 -2.47
C SER A 4 -16.82 -19.30 -1.03
N TRP A 5 -16.57 -20.45 -0.40
CA TRP A 5 -16.00 -20.51 0.95
C TRP A 5 -14.67 -19.74 1.08
N LEU A 6 -13.84 -19.76 0.03
CA LEU A 6 -12.62 -18.94 -0.07
C LEU A 6 -12.93 -17.43 -0.07
N ASP A 7 -14.01 -17.01 -0.75
CA ASP A 7 -14.45 -15.61 -0.81
C ASP A 7 -14.88 -15.13 0.58
N TYR A 8 -15.58 -15.96 1.35
CA TYR A 8 -15.94 -15.66 2.74
C TYR A 8 -14.73 -15.58 3.67
N ILE A 9 -13.76 -16.50 3.55
CA ILE A 9 -12.53 -16.46 4.35
C ILE A 9 -11.72 -15.20 4.03
N MET A 10 -11.50 -14.90 2.75
CA MET A 10 -10.78 -13.69 2.32
C MET A 10 -11.50 -12.42 2.77
N THR A 11 -12.84 -12.40 2.70
CA THR A 11 -13.66 -11.27 3.16
C THR A 11 -13.56 -11.08 4.67
N PHE A 12 -13.61 -12.17 5.45
CA PHE A 12 -13.43 -12.13 6.90
C PHE A 12 -12.06 -11.55 7.28
N PHE A 13 -10.97 -12.08 6.72
CA PHE A 13 -9.62 -11.56 6.98
C PHE A 13 -9.46 -10.11 6.51
N SER A 14 -10.10 -9.73 5.40
CA SER A 14 -10.12 -8.33 4.93
C SER A 14 -10.85 -7.42 5.91
N PHE A 15 -11.97 -7.84 6.51
CA PHE A 15 -12.69 -7.06 7.52
C PHE A 15 -11.91 -6.94 8.82
N VAL A 16 -11.26 -8.02 9.26
CA VAL A 16 -10.35 -7.97 10.42
C VAL A 16 -9.19 -7.02 10.13
N GLY A 17 -8.59 -7.08 8.94
CA GLY A 17 -7.49 -6.20 8.53
C GLY A 17 -7.89 -4.72 8.40
N LEU A 18 -9.11 -4.44 7.92
CA LEU A 18 -9.65 -3.07 7.83
C LEU A 18 -10.11 -2.53 9.19
N GLY A 19 -10.66 -3.39 10.06
CA GLY A 19 -11.15 -3.01 11.37
C GLY A 19 -10.05 -2.88 12.42
N THR A 20 -8.90 -3.53 12.20
CA THR A 20 -7.75 -3.48 13.12
C THR A 20 -6.78 -2.38 12.68
N PRO A 21 -6.48 -1.40 13.55
CA PRO A 21 -5.45 -0.41 13.25
C PRO A 21 -4.10 -1.09 12.95
N GLY A 22 -3.39 -0.64 11.92
CA GLY A 22 -2.13 -1.27 11.49
C GLY A 22 -1.06 -1.36 12.60
N PHE A 23 -1.01 -0.38 13.51
CA PHE A 23 -0.10 -0.42 14.66
C PHE A 23 -0.48 -1.51 15.67
N LEU A 24 -1.78 -1.78 15.85
CA LEU A 24 -2.26 -2.84 16.75
C LEU A 24 -1.95 -4.21 16.15
N LEU A 25 -2.15 -4.37 14.84
CA LEU A 25 -1.73 -5.57 14.12
C LEU A 25 -0.21 -5.81 14.27
N ALA A 26 0.58 -4.75 14.16
CA ALA A 26 2.03 -4.81 14.38
C ALA A 26 2.38 -5.26 15.81
N LEU A 27 1.69 -4.74 16.83
CA LEU A 27 1.88 -5.15 18.23
C LEU A 27 1.57 -6.63 18.44
N ILE A 28 0.45 -7.12 17.90
CA ILE A 28 0.04 -8.53 18.02
C ILE A 28 1.07 -9.44 17.36
N ILE A 29 1.49 -9.12 16.13
CA ILE A 29 2.48 -9.92 15.40
C ILE A 29 3.82 -9.93 16.12
N MET A 30 4.29 -8.76 16.59
CA MET A 30 5.53 -8.65 17.34
C MET A 30 5.47 -9.47 18.64
N PHE A 31 4.37 -9.38 19.39
CA PHE A 31 4.17 -10.17 20.61
C PHE A 31 4.17 -11.68 20.34
N LEU A 32 3.45 -12.14 19.31
CA LEU A 32 3.40 -13.56 18.97
C LEU A 32 4.74 -14.09 18.48
N ALA A 33 5.44 -13.33 17.63
CA ALA A 33 6.73 -13.71 17.12
C ALA A 33 7.80 -13.78 18.23
N GLN A 34 7.76 -12.85 19.18
CA GLN A 34 8.69 -12.86 20.31
C GLN A 34 8.35 -13.97 21.33
N SER A 35 7.08 -14.15 21.67
CA SER A 35 6.66 -15.12 22.70
C SER A 35 6.70 -16.58 22.23
N GLN A 36 6.32 -16.85 20.98
CA GLN A 36 6.19 -18.22 20.45
C GLN A 36 7.43 -18.67 19.68
N LEU A 37 8.08 -17.76 18.95
CA LEU A 37 9.19 -18.10 18.03
C LEU A 37 10.55 -17.58 18.52
N GLY A 38 10.57 -16.77 19.59
CA GLY A 38 11.80 -16.11 20.07
C GLY A 38 12.41 -15.14 19.06
N LEU A 39 11.66 -14.73 18.04
CA LEU A 39 12.15 -13.85 16.97
C LEU A 39 12.05 -12.40 17.43
N ASN A 40 13.16 -11.66 17.32
CA ASN A 40 13.12 -10.22 17.47
C ASN A 40 12.68 -9.59 16.14
N VAL A 41 11.44 -9.10 16.13
CA VAL A 41 10.77 -8.54 14.94
C VAL A 41 10.96 -7.03 14.83
N GLY A 42 11.61 -6.42 15.82
CA GLY A 42 11.89 -4.98 15.83
C GLY A 42 13.13 -4.61 15.01
N GLY A 43 13.06 -3.48 14.32
CA GLY A 43 14.15 -2.89 13.55
C GLY A 43 14.29 -3.45 12.12
N LEU A 44 14.98 -2.68 11.27
CA LEU A 44 15.30 -3.08 9.89
C LEU A 44 16.66 -3.77 9.76
N PHE A 45 17.47 -3.73 10.81
CA PHE A 45 18.85 -4.20 10.80
C PHE A 45 19.15 -4.92 12.11
N SER A 46 20.02 -5.92 12.05
CA SER A 46 20.64 -6.51 13.24
C SER A 46 21.55 -5.50 13.96
N ASN A 47 21.86 -5.78 15.23
CA ASN A 47 22.66 -4.87 16.07
C ASN A 47 24.01 -4.48 15.46
N GLU A 48 24.65 -5.40 14.73
CA GLU A 48 25.93 -5.16 14.05
C GLU A 48 25.80 -4.19 12.87
N TYR A 49 24.70 -4.27 12.12
CA TYR A 49 24.49 -3.46 10.91
C TYR A 49 23.73 -2.15 11.18
N MET A 50 23.16 -1.97 12.37
CA MET A 50 22.36 -0.79 12.72
C MET A 50 23.11 0.53 12.49
N LEU A 51 24.35 0.63 12.98
CA LEU A 51 25.21 1.82 12.82
C LEU A 51 26.30 1.65 11.76
N ALA A 52 26.40 0.48 11.13
CA ALA A 52 27.40 0.23 10.09
C ALA A 52 27.11 1.08 8.83
N PRO A 53 28.14 1.50 8.08
CA PRO A 53 27.96 2.14 6.78
C PRO A 53 27.27 1.19 5.80
N TRP A 54 26.70 1.76 4.72
CA TRP A 54 26.08 0.96 3.67
C TRP A 54 27.09 0.01 3.03
N SER A 55 26.77 -1.28 3.07
CA SER A 55 27.54 -2.36 2.47
C SER A 55 26.58 -3.40 1.89
N TRP A 56 27.08 -4.27 1.02
CA TRP A 56 26.28 -5.38 0.52
C TRP A 56 25.76 -6.27 1.65
N GLY A 57 26.57 -6.49 2.70
CA GLY A 57 26.15 -7.21 3.90
C GLY A 57 24.96 -6.55 4.61
N LYS A 58 25.01 -5.23 4.79
CA LYS A 58 23.91 -4.45 5.37
C LYS A 58 22.63 -4.51 4.54
N PHE A 59 22.75 -4.50 3.21
CA PHE A 59 21.61 -4.62 2.31
C PHE A 59 20.95 -6.00 2.40
N VAL A 60 21.74 -7.08 2.41
CA VAL A 60 21.21 -8.45 2.57
C VAL A 60 20.59 -8.63 3.96
N ASP A 61 21.19 -8.06 5.01
CA ASP A 61 20.62 -8.05 6.35
C ASP A 61 19.25 -7.34 6.39
N MET A 62 19.13 -6.17 5.74
CA MET A 62 17.86 -5.46 5.60
C MET A 62 16.77 -6.33 4.95
N LEU A 63 17.08 -7.01 3.85
CA LEU A 63 16.12 -7.88 3.16
C LEU A 63 15.61 -9.04 4.03
N LYS A 64 16.44 -9.53 4.97
CA LYS A 64 16.04 -10.58 5.93
C LYS A 64 15.06 -10.08 7.00
N HIS A 65 15.04 -8.77 7.28
CA HIS A 65 14.19 -8.17 8.32
C HIS A 65 12.98 -7.42 7.74
N ILE A 66 13.06 -6.93 6.49
CA ILE A 66 12.02 -6.08 5.88
C ILE A 66 10.69 -6.78 5.62
N TRP A 67 10.68 -8.12 5.50
CA TRP A 67 9.48 -8.86 5.14
C TRP A 67 8.37 -8.73 6.19
N ILE A 68 8.69 -8.61 7.49
CA ILE A 68 7.68 -8.48 8.54
C ILE A 68 6.98 -7.12 8.49
N PRO A 69 7.71 -5.98 8.49
CA PRO A 69 7.10 -4.68 8.22
C PRO A 69 6.31 -4.67 6.91
N MET A 70 6.84 -5.26 5.82
CA MET A 70 6.13 -5.30 4.55
C MET A 70 4.82 -6.05 4.64
N LEU A 71 4.76 -7.21 5.31
CA LEU A 71 3.52 -7.96 5.47
C LEU A 71 2.49 -7.17 6.26
N ILE A 72 2.90 -6.50 7.35
CA ILE A 72 2.01 -5.69 8.18
C ILE A 72 1.42 -4.53 7.37
N LEU A 73 2.27 -3.82 6.61
CA LEU A 73 1.85 -2.69 5.78
C LEU A 73 0.98 -3.13 4.60
N ALA A 74 1.36 -4.23 3.94
CA ALA A 74 0.64 -4.79 2.80
C ALA A 74 -0.74 -5.30 3.24
N PHE A 75 -0.85 -5.96 4.39
CA PHE A 75 -2.12 -6.53 4.84
C PHE A 75 -3.22 -5.46 4.99
N GLY A 76 -2.88 -4.31 5.58
CA GLY A 76 -3.83 -3.20 5.74
C GLY A 76 -4.16 -2.49 4.42
N SER A 77 -3.15 -2.20 3.59
CA SER A 77 -3.34 -1.46 2.34
C SER A 77 -4.02 -2.29 1.25
N THR A 78 -3.63 -3.56 1.10
CA THR A 78 -4.12 -4.44 0.03
C THR A 78 -5.57 -4.86 0.24
N ALA A 79 -6.01 -5.10 1.49
CA ALA A 79 -7.40 -5.48 1.79
C ALA A 79 -8.40 -4.40 1.34
N GLY A 80 -8.10 -3.13 1.60
CA GLY A 80 -8.93 -2.00 1.15
C GLY A 80 -8.99 -1.90 -0.37
N ASN A 81 -7.83 -1.96 -1.02
CA ASN A 81 -7.74 -1.85 -2.48
C ASN A 81 -8.46 -3.00 -3.19
N ILE A 82 -8.32 -4.25 -2.75
CA ILE A 82 -9.04 -5.39 -3.33
C ILE A 82 -10.55 -5.19 -3.25
N ARG A 83 -11.06 -4.71 -2.12
CA ARG A 83 -12.49 -4.49 -1.92
C ARG A 83 -13.03 -3.39 -2.85
N ILE A 84 -12.31 -2.28 -2.95
CA ILE A 84 -12.67 -1.15 -3.84
C ILE A 84 -12.63 -1.60 -5.30
N THR A 85 -11.55 -2.25 -5.73
CA THR A 85 -11.42 -2.75 -7.11
C THR A 85 -12.49 -3.80 -7.44
N ARG A 86 -12.83 -4.70 -6.50
CA ARG A 86 -13.89 -5.69 -6.69
C ARG A 86 -15.26 -5.01 -6.82
N ALA A 87 -15.58 -4.05 -5.94
CA ALA A 87 -16.83 -3.31 -6.01
C ALA A 87 -16.97 -2.60 -7.37
N ASN A 88 -15.93 -1.86 -7.79
CA ASN A 88 -15.91 -1.18 -9.07
C ASN A 88 -16.03 -2.16 -10.25
N LEU A 89 -15.37 -3.31 -10.19
CA LEU A 89 -15.47 -4.34 -11.23
C LEU A 89 -16.90 -4.87 -11.35
N LEU A 90 -17.56 -5.14 -10.22
CA LEU A 90 -18.94 -5.62 -10.20
C LEU A 90 -19.92 -4.58 -10.75
N ASP A 91 -19.72 -3.30 -10.41
CA ASP A 91 -20.54 -2.21 -10.95
C ASP A 91 -20.31 -2.03 -12.46
N GLU A 92 -19.08 -2.19 -12.93
CA GLU A 92 -18.73 -2.03 -14.33
C GLU A 92 -19.25 -3.18 -15.22
N LEU A 93 -19.30 -4.40 -14.69
CA LEU A 93 -19.80 -5.59 -15.39
C LEU A 93 -21.28 -5.49 -15.76
N ASN A 94 -22.08 -4.71 -15.02
CA ASN A 94 -23.51 -4.55 -15.23
C ASN A 94 -23.87 -3.38 -16.18
N LYS A 95 -22.88 -2.77 -16.84
CA LYS A 95 -23.14 -1.63 -17.73
C LYS A 95 -23.60 -2.07 -19.13
N PRO A 96 -24.50 -1.29 -19.78
CA PRO A 96 -25.09 -1.66 -21.07
C PRO A 96 -24.07 -1.95 -22.19
N TYR A 97 -22.90 -1.30 -22.16
CA TYR A 97 -21.87 -1.54 -23.17
C TYR A 97 -21.20 -2.92 -23.02
N VAL A 98 -21.15 -3.47 -21.80
CA VAL A 98 -20.64 -4.83 -21.52
C VAL A 98 -21.67 -5.85 -22.00
N GLU A 99 -22.94 -5.65 -21.68
CA GLU A 99 -24.04 -6.50 -22.16
C GLU A 99 -24.13 -6.52 -23.68
N THR A 100 -24.01 -5.35 -24.32
CA THR A 100 -24.00 -5.23 -25.78
C THR A 100 -22.83 -5.97 -26.40
N ALA A 101 -21.63 -5.88 -25.81
CA ALA A 101 -20.46 -6.58 -26.31
C ALA A 101 -20.55 -8.11 -26.10
N ARG A 102 -21.17 -8.55 -25.01
CA ARG A 102 -21.51 -9.96 -24.78
C ARG A 102 -22.52 -10.47 -25.81
N ALA A 103 -23.57 -9.70 -26.11
CA ALA A 103 -24.55 -10.01 -27.15
C ALA A 103 -23.93 -10.08 -28.56
N LYS A 104 -22.86 -9.32 -28.81
CA LYS A 104 -22.07 -9.38 -30.05
C LYS A 104 -21.12 -10.59 -30.15
N GLY A 105 -21.10 -11.48 -29.16
CA GLY A 105 -20.29 -12.70 -29.17
C GLY A 105 -18.80 -12.50 -28.86
N VAL A 106 -18.43 -11.39 -28.21
CA VAL A 106 -17.04 -11.18 -27.77
C VAL A 106 -16.72 -12.19 -26.67
N GLN A 107 -15.59 -12.90 -26.80
CA GLN A 107 -15.10 -13.84 -25.80
C GLN A 107 -15.01 -13.19 -24.40
N GLU A 108 -15.64 -13.79 -23.40
CA GLU A 108 -15.82 -13.23 -22.05
C GLU A 108 -14.50 -12.81 -21.40
N THR A 109 -13.43 -13.59 -21.54
CA THR A 109 -12.10 -13.24 -21.00
C THR A 109 -11.56 -11.95 -21.62
N ARG A 110 -11.62 -11.83 -22.95
CA ARG A 110 -11.17 -10.64 -23.67
C ARG A 110 -12.05 -9.43 -23.35
N LEU A 111 -13.36 -9.63 -23.20
CA LEU A 111 -14.32 -8.60 -22.82
C LEU A 111 -13.98 -8.01 -21.45
N ILE A 112 -13.86 -8.88 -20.43
CA ILE A 112 -13.64 -8.47 -19.04
C ILE A 112 -12.30 -7.72 -18.89
N TRP A 113 -11.20 -8.28 -19.40
CA TRP A 113 -9.87 -7.68 -19.28
C TRP A 113 -9.73 -6.36 -20.03
N LYS A 114 -10.37 -6.22 -21.19
CA LYS A 114 -10.23 -5.04 -22.04
C LYS A 114 -11.06 -3.86 -21.56
N TYR A 115 -12.21 -4.12 -20.94
CA TYR A 115 -13.17 -3.07 -20.58
C TYR A 115 -13.39 -2.96 -19.06
N PRO A 116 -14.19 -3.81 -18.37
CA PRO A 116 -14.42 -3.69 -16.93
C PRO A 116 -13.18 -3.59 -16.06
N VAL A 117 -12.19 -4.47 -16.26
CA VAL A 117 -10.99 -4.52 -15.41
C VAL A 117 -10.17 -3.26 -15.54
N ARG A 118 -10.06 -2.72 -16.76
CA ARG A 118 -9.29 -1.51 -17.04
C ARG A 118 -9.85 -0.31 -16.26
N VAL A 119 -11.17 -0.16 -16.23
CA VAL A 119 -11.87 0.92 -15.51
C VAL A 119 -11.85 0.66 -14.00
N ALA A 120 -12.07 -0.58 -13.56
CA ALA A 120 -12.07 -0.94 -12.15
C ALA A 120 -10.72 -0.73 -11.45
N LEU A 121 -9.62 -0.72 -12.22
CA LEU A 121 -8.27 -0.43 -11.74
C LEU A 121 -7.92 1.05 -11.67
N ASN A 122 -8.80 1.98 -12.09
CA ASN A 122 -8.53 3.42 -11.97
C ASN A 122 -8.10 3.84 -10.55
N PRO A 123 -8.78 3.42 -9.45
CA PRO A 123 -8.32 3.77 -8.10
C PRO A 123 -6.94 3.21 -7.74
N PHE A 124 -6.56 2.07 -8.33
CA PHE A 124 -5.21 1.52 -8.12
C PHE A 124 -4.18 2.49 -8.70
N PHE A 125 -4.37 2.98 -9.93
CA PHE A 125 -3.47 3.97 -10.53
C PHE A 125 -3.49 5.31 -9.77
N SER A 126 -4.68 5.77 -9.33
CA SER A 126 -4.82 7.01 -8.54
C SER A 126 -4.10 6.97 -7.19
N THR A 127 -3.97 5.79 -6.58
CA THR A 127 -3.31 5.64 -5.26
C THR A 127 -1.79 5.54 -5.36
N VAL A 128 -1.24 5.22 -6.55
CA VAL A 128 0.23 5.21 -6.78
C VAL A 128 0.85 6.58 -6.50
N GLY A 129 0.10 7.67 -6.69
CA GLY A 129 0.65 9.02 -6.46
C GLY A 129 1.06 9.27 -5.01
N TRP A 130 0.42 8.59 -4.06
CA TRP A 130 0.78 8.67 -2.65
C TRP A 130 1.90 7.71 -2.26
N ALA A 131 2.26 6.75 -3.13
CA ALA A 131 3.25 5.74 -2.82
C ALA A 131 4.64 6.34 -2.59
N LEU A 132 5.05 7.34 -3.37
CA LEU A 132 6.36 7.98 -3.20
C LEU A 132 6.52 8.65 -1.83
N ALA A 133 5.54 9.45 -1.42
CA ALA A 133 5.55 10.08 -0.09
C ALA A 133 5.43 9.04 1.03
N SER A 134 4.62 8.00 0.82
CA SER A 134 4.44 6.90 1.78
C SER A 134 5.68 6.03 1.94
N LEU A 135 6.50 5.85 0.89
CA LEU A 135 7.77 5.12 0.97
C LEU A 135 8.77 5.85 1.86
N VAL A 136 8.78 7.18 1.84
CA VAL A 136 9.70 7.98 2.65
C VAL A 136 9.20 8.09 4.09
N SER A 137 7.95 8.51 4.28
CA SER A 137 7.36 8.70 5.63
C SER A 137 7.08 7.38 6.34
N GLY A 138 6.67 6.35 5.60
CA GLY A 138 6.08 5.14 6.15
C GLY A 138 4.82 5.43 6.97
N THR A 139 4.25 4.41 7.59
CA THR A 139 3.23 4.60 8.62
C THR A 139 3.93 4.85 9.97
N THR A 140 3.97 6.10 10.41
CA THR A 140 4.71 6.53 11.63
C THR A 140 4.41 5.69 12.86
N LEU A 141 3.14 5.40 13.13
CA LEU A 141 2.75 4.60 14.31
C LEU A 141 3.29 3.16 14.24
N VAL A 142 3.17 2.49 13.09
CA VAL A 142 3.71 1.14 12.89
C VAL A 142 5.22 1.15 12.99
N ALA A 143 5.88 2.16 12.41
CA ALA A 143 7.32 2.32 12.47
C ALA A 143 7.82 2.49 13.91
N MET A 144 7.08 3.23 14.75
CA MET A 144 7.41 3.32 16.18
C MET A 144 7.24 1.99 16.91
N VAL A 145 6.13 1.29 16.68
CA VAL A 145 5.87 -0.03 17.30
C VAL A 145 6.97 -1.03 16.94
N LEU A 146 7.32 -1.10 15.66
CA LEU A 146 8.35 -2.01 15.15
C LEU A 146 9.77 -1.45 15.34
N SER A 147 9.96 -0.31 16.02
CA SER A 147 11.26 0.33 16.22
C SER A 147 12.07 0.51 14.92
N LEU A 148 11.40 0.85 13.82
CA LEU A 148 12.01 1.02 12.51
C LEU A 148 12.74 2.36 12.42
N GLN A 149 13.92 2.35 11.81
CA GLN A 149 14.74 3.52 11.54
C GLN A 149 14.25 4.25 10.26
N THR A 150 13.00 4.71 10.25
CA THR A 150 12.40 5.45 9.13
C THR A 150 12.25 6.94 9.45
N THR A 151 11.88 7.74 8.44
CA THR A 151 11.72 9.20 8.62
C THR A 151 10.47 9.56 9.42
N GLY A 152 9.43 8.72 9.45
CA GLY A 152 8.19 8.98 10.21
C GLY A 152 8.41 9.24 11.70
N PRO A 153 9.06 8.34 12.45
CA PRO A 153 9.41 8.58 13.85
C PRO A 153 10.31 9.81 14.05
N MET A 154 11.20 10.11 13.10
CA MET A 154 12.05 11.31 13.16
C MET A 154 11.23 12.60 13.02
N LEU A 155 10.29 12.63 12.08
CA LEU A 155 9.35 13.74 11.90
C LEU A 155 8.51 13.96 13.16
N LEU A 156 7.97 12.89 13.75
CA LEU A 156 7.21 13.01 15.00
C LEU A 156 8.06 13.60 16.12
N ARG A 157 9.30 13.11 16.29
CA ARG A 157 10.24 13.65 17.27
C ARG A 157 10.52 15.13 17.02
N ALA A 158 10.76 15.53 15.78
CA ALA A 158 10.98 16.93 15.41
C ALA A 158 9.78 17.81 15.77
N LEU A 159 8.55 17.35 15.48
CA LEU A 159 7.32 18.05 15.84
C LEU A 159 7.15 18.18 17.36
N THR A 160 7.39 17.11 18.11
CA THR A 160 7.25 17.13 19.58
C THR A 160 8.34 17.94 20.28
N SER A 161 9.54 17.99 19.70
CA SER A 161 10.67 18.77 20.22
C SER A 161 10.71 20.20 19.69
N GLN A 162 9.72 20.59 18.88
CA GLN A 162 9.64 21.90 18.23
C GLN A 162 10.87 22.24 17.38
N ASP A 163 11.55 21.24 16.82
CA ASP A 163 12.57 21.45 15.80
C ASP A 163 11.88 21.78 14.46
N MET A 164 11.49 23.05 14.33
CA MET A 164 10.72 23.55 13.19
C MET A 164 11.51 23.48 11.87
N TYR A 165 12.85 23.55 11.93
CA TYR A 165 13.69 23.44 10.75
C TYR A 165 13.69 22.00 10.21
N LEU A 166 13.89 21.02 11.09
CA LEU A 166 13.86 19.61 10.70
C LEU A 166 12.45 19.17 10.28
N ALA A 167 11.43 19.55 11.06
CA ALA A 167 10.03 19.25 10.73
C ALA A 167 9.61 19.89 9.41
N GLY A 168 9.94 21.17 9.20
CA GLY A 168 9.66 21.89 7.95
C GLY A 168 10.35 21.25 6.74
N SER A 169 11.60 20.82 6.89
CA SER A 169 12.34 20.13 5.83
C SER A 169 11.69 18.81 5.42
N PHE A 170 11.24 18.00 6.40
CA PHE A 170 10.49 16.78 6.12
C PHE A 170 9.15 17.07 5.44
N ILE A 171 8.38 18.03 5.95
CA ILE A 171 7.07 18.39 5.37
C ILE A 171 7.24 18.88 3.93
N LEU A 172 8.23 19.72 3.66
CA LEU A 172 8.52 20.21 2.31
C LEU A 172 8.89 19.05 1.38
N LEU A 173 9.81 18.17 1.79
CA LEU A 173 10.18 16.98 1.01
C LEU A 173 8.97 16.08 0.72
N LEU A 174 8.17 15.76 1.74
CA LEU A 174 6.97 14.93 1.58
C LEU A 174 5.93 15.58 0.68
N SER A 175 5.77 16.91 0.76
CA SER A 175 4.85 17.66 -0.08
C SER A 175 5.31 17.64 -1.54
N THR A 176 6.60 17.87 -1.80
CA THR A 176 7.18 17.76 -3.15
C THR A 176 7.02 16.36 -3.72
N LEU A 177 7.31 15.31 -2.94
CA LEU A 177 7.11 13.92 -3.37
C LEU A 177 5.64 13.59 -3.63
N THR A 178 4.72 14.17 -2.86
CA THR A 178 3.29 14.01 -3.07
C THR A 178 2.86 14.66 -4.38
N VAL A 179 3.31 15.89 -4.67
CA VAL A 179 2.99 16.56 -5.95
C VAL A 179 3.56 15.79 -7.14
N VAL A 180 4.83 15.37 -7.06
CA VAL A 180 5.48 14.57 -8.11
C VAL A 180 4.78 13.22 -8.29
N GLY A 181 4.43 12.56 -7.20
CA GLY A 181 3.71 11.29 -7.23
C GLY A 181 2.31 11.43 -7.84
N THR A 182 1.54 12.44 -7.44
CA THR A 182 0.22 12.72 -8.02
C THR A 182 0.34 12.99 -9.52
N LEU A 183 1.32 13.75 -9.97
CA LEU A 183 1.58 13.96 -11.40
C LEU A 183 1.85 12.65 -12.15
N ILE A 184 2.67 11.75 -11.57
CA ILE A 184 2.92 10.42 -12.13
C ILE A 184 1.62 9.60 -12.20
N SER A 185 0.80 9.66 -11.16
CA SER A 185 -0.50 8.99 -11.10
C SER A 185 -1.45 9.51 -12.19
N ASP A 186 -1.54 10.82 -12.38
CA ASP A 186 -2.39 11.42 -13.40
C ASP A 186 -1.95 11.02 -14.82
N ILE A 187 -0.63 10.99 -15.07
CA ILE A 187 -0.07 10.49 -16.34
C ILE A 187 -0.40 8.99 -16.51
N ALA A 188 -0.23 8.18 -15.46
CA ALA A 188 -0.54 6.76 -15.50
C ALA A 188 -2.03 6.51 -15.80
N LEU A 189 -2.92 7.30 -15.18
CA LEU A 189 -4.36 7.29 -15.45
C LEU A 189 -4.69 7.68 -16.89
N ALA A 190 -4.07 8.74 -17.42
CA ALA A 190 -4.29 9.18 -18.79
C ALA A 190 -3.85 8.13 -19.84
N ILE A 191 -2.79 7.35 -19.55
CA ILE A 191 -2.34 6.23 -20.39
C ILE A 191 -3.27 5.02 -20.20
N ALA A 192 -3.66 4.74 -18.96
CA ALA A 192 -4.51 3.62 -18.61
C ALA A 192 -5.94 3.78 -19.14
N ASP A 193 -6.52 4.97 -19.12
CA ASP A 193 -7.88 5.23 -19.59
C ASP A 193 -7.91 6.36 -20.63
N PRO A 194 -8.02 6.03 -21.94
CA PRO A 194 -8.07 7.03 -23.00
C PRO A 194 -9.34 7.89 -23.00
N ARG A 195 -10.33 7.62 -22.12
CA ARG A 195 -11.50 8.49 -21.90
C ARG A 195 -11.19 9.71 -21.03
N ILE A 196 -10.08 9.67 -20.28
CA ILE A 196 -9.60 10.79 -19.44
C ILE A 196 -8.87 11.84 -20.29
N ARG A 197 -8.79 11.67 -21.62
CA ARG A 197 -8.28 12.71 -22.51
C ARG A 197 -9.13 13.96 -22.32
N VAL A 198 -8.50 14.99 -21.78
CA VAL A 198 -8.98 16.38 -21.72
C VAL A 198 -9.54 16.69 -23.10
N ASP A 199 -10.85 16.95 -23.13
CA ASP A 199 -11.54 17.35 -24.35
C ASP A 199 -10.75 18.46 -25.04
N LYS A 200 -10.57 18.31 -26.35
CA LYS A 200 -10.08 19.40 -27.19
C LYS A 200 -11.15 20.48 -27.31
#